data_AF-A0A6P0STD4-F1
#
_entry.id   AF-A0A6P0STD4-F1
#
_cell.length_a   1.000
_cell.length_b   1.000
_cell.length_c   1.000
_cell.angle_alpha   90.00
_cell.angle_beta   90.00
_cell.angle_gamma   90.00
#
_symmetry.space_group_name_H-M   'P 1'
#
loop_
_entity.id
_entity.type
_entity.pdbx_description
1 polymer ?
#
loop_
_entity_poly.entity_id
_entity_poly.type
_entity_poly.pdbx_seq_one_letter_code
_entity_poly.pdbx_strand_id
1 'polypeptide(L)' 'GLSEAKIFDAFVEVAKFKEQLNQTTQLNLKEVSMGMSGDYLQAIKAGATMIRLGSKIFGKRQ' A
#
# COMPACT_ATOMS: atom_id res chain seq x y z
N GLY A 1 -3.22 5.22 -17.14
CA GLY A 1 -2.69 4.83 -15.82
C GLY A 1 -2.02 3.47 -15.91
N LEU A 2 -1.45 2.99 -14.82
CA LEU A 2 -0.96 1.61 -14.73
C LEU A 2 -2.13 0.62 -14.77
N SER A 3 -1.89 -0.62 -15.23
CA SER A 3 -2.85 -1.71 -15.10
C SER A 3 -2.99 -2.14 -13.63
N GLU A 4 -4.10 -2.79 -13.27
CA GLU A 4 -4.28 -3.31 -11.91
C GLU A 4 -3.15 -4.25 -11.49
N ALA A 5 -2.67 -5.09 -12.42
CA ALA A 5 -1.52 -5.97 -12.18
C ALA A 5 -0.27 -5.17 -11.82
N LYS A 6 0.06 -4.13 -12.59
CA LYS A 6 1.24 -3.29 -12.32
C LYS A 6 1.13 -2.51 -11.00
N ILE A 7 -0.09 -2.11 -10.62
CA ILE A 7 -0.34 -1.47 -9.32
C ILE A 7 -0.11 -2.47 -8.18
N PHE A 8 -0.65 -3.68 -8.31
CA PHE A 8 -0.45 -4.74 -7.33
C PHE A 8 1.03 -5.10 -7.19
N ASP A 9 1.74 -5.30 -8.30
CA ASP A 9 3.18 -5.61 -8.30
C ASP A 9 3.98 -4.52 -7.58
N ALA A 10 3.65 -3.23 -7.81
CA ALA A 10 4.30 -2.13 -7.11
C ALA A 10 4.09 -2.19 -5.58
N PHE A 11 2.89 -2.55 -5.11
CA PHE A 11 2.64 -2.72 -3.68
C PHE A 11 3.37 -3.93 -3.09
N VAL A 12 3.50 -5.03 -3.85
CA VAL A 12 4.28 -6.20 -3.45
C VAL A 12 5.75 -5.83 -3.25
N GLU A 13 6.32 -5.02 -4.15
CA GLU A 13 7.71 -4.58 -4.02
C GLU A 13 7.92 -3.68 -2.78
N VAL A 14 6.96 -2.83 -2.43
CA VAL A 14 7.01 -2.05 -1.17
C VAL A 14 7.00 -2.96 0.06
N ALA A 15 6.13 -3.97 0.09
CA ALA A 15 6.06 -4.92 1.20
C ALA A 15 7.37 -5.71 1.34
N LYS A 16 7.94 -6.19 0.24
CA LYS A 16 9.26 -6.85 0.23
C LYS A 16 10.37 -5.92 0.71
N PHE A 17 10.36 -4.67 0.28
CA PHE A 17 11.37 -3.71 0.68
C PHE A 17 11.33 -3.43 2.19
N LYS A 18 10.14 -3.37 2.80
CA LYS A 18 10.00 -3.29 4.26
C LYS A 18 10.62 -4.49 4.97
N GLU A 19 10.44 -5.71 4.45
CA GLU A 19 11.10 -6.90 5.01
C GLU A 19 12.63 -6.85 4.84
N GLN A 20 13.12 -6.41 3.68
CA GLN A 20 14.55 -6.21 3.46
C GLN A 20 15.16 -5.18 4.41
N LEU A 21 14.46 -4.06 4.66
CA LEU A 21 14.89 -3.07 5.64
C LEU A 21 14.93 -3.67 7.05
N ASN A 22 13.96 -4.49 7.44
CA ASN A 22 13.98 -5.16 8.74
C ASN A 22 15.10 -6.18 8.90
N GLN A 23 15.57 -6.79 7.79
CA GLN A 23 16.68 -7.73 7.80
C GLN A 23 18.04 -7.02 7.81
N THR A 24 18.13 -5.85 7.19
CA THR A 24 19.39 -5.10 7.01
C THR A 24 19.59 -3.97 8.02
N THR A 25 18.55 -3.61 8.76
CA THR A 25 18.54 -2.54 9.76
C THR A 25 17.87 -3.02 11.04
N GLN A 26 18.06 -2.29 12.14
CA GLN A 26 17.41 -2.58 13.43
C GLN A 26 16.10 -1.79 13.63
N LEU A 27 15.45 -1.36 12.54
CA LEU A 27 14.30 -0.46 12.61
C LEU A 27 12.99 -1.15 13.04
N ASN A 28 12.88 -2.47 12.89
CA ASN A 28 11.68 -3.25 13.24
C ASN A 28 10.37 -2.58 12.77
N LEU A 29 10.34 -2.20 11.49
CA LEU A 29 9.19 -1.59 10.83
C LEU A 29 8.01 -2.55 10.91
N LYS A 30 6.87 -2.08 11.41
CA LYS A 30 5.65 -2.88 11.55
C LYS A 30 4.63 -2.54 10.48
N GLU A 31 4.54 -1.26 10.13
CA GLU A 31 3.46 -0.73 9.32
C GLU A 31 3.87 -0.51 7.86
N VAL A 32 2.92 -0.73 6.96
CA VAL A 32 3.03 -0.34 5.54
C VAL A 32 1.79 0.46 5.17
N SER A 33 1.95 1.78 5.03
CA SER A 33 0.89 2.69 4.61
C SER A 33 0.86 2.85 3.10
N MET A 34 -0.03 2.11 2.43
CA MET A 34 -0.18 2.15 0.98
C MET A 34 -1.62 1.87 0.56
N GLY A 35 -1.98 2.29 -0.65
CA GLY A 35 -3.36 2.25 -1.12
C GLY A 35 -4.17 3.49 -0.73
N MET A 36 -4.94 3.95 -1.70
CA MET A 36 -5.87 5.07 -1.65
C MET A 36 -7.24 4.62 -2.17
N SER A 37 -8.19 5.55 -2.18
CA SER A 37 -9.58 5.32 -2.63
C SER A 37 -9.76 4.55 -3.95
N GLY A 38 -8.78 4.58 -4.86
CA GLY A 38 -8.84 3.89 -6.16
C GLY A 38 -8.17 2.51 -6.22
N ASP A 39 -7.29 2.18 -5.29
CA ASP A 39 -6.37 1.02 -5.38
C ASP A 39 -6.14 0.30 -4.03
N TYR A 40 -6.91 0.66 -3.00
CA TYR A 40 -6.80 0.08 -1.66
C TYR A 40 -7.00 -1.44 -1.62
N LEU A 41 -7.77 -2.03 -2.54
CA LEU A 41 -7.95 -3.49 -2.59
C LEU A 41 -6.68 -4.21 -3.02
N GLN A 42 -5.96 -3.67 -4.01
CA GLN A 42 -4.66 -4.18 -4.42
C GLN A 42 -3.64 -4.02 -3.30
N ALA A 43 -3.66 -2.88 -2.59
CA ALA A 43 -2.81 -2.63 -1.43
C ALA A 43 -3.06 -3.62 -0.28
N ILE A 44 -4.33 -3.91 0.06
CA ILE A 44 -4.69 -4.92 1.07
C ILE A 44 -4.17 -6.30 0.67
N LYS A 45 -4.40 -6.71 -0.59
CA LYS A 45 -3.91 -7.99 -1.11
C LYS A 45 -2.38 -8.11 -1.03
N ALA A 46 -1.67 -6.99 -1.15
CA ALA A 46 -0.22 -6.92 -1.07
C ALA A 46 0.34 -6.76 0.36
N GLY A 47 -0.51 -6.73 1.39
CA GLY A 47 -0.08 -6.69 2.80
C GLY A 47 -0.02 -5.30 3.43
N ALA A 48 -0.76 -4.31 2.92
CA ALA A 48 -0.91 -3.02 3.58
C ALA A 48 -1.55 -3.17 4.96
N THR A 49 -0.98 -2.50 5.97
CA THR A 49 -1.55 -2.42 7.33
C THR A 49 -2.36 -1.14 7.52
N MET A 50 -2.08 -0.12 6.71
CA MET A 50 -2.83 1.13 6.66
C MET A 50 -3.18 1.51 5.22
N ILE A 51 -4.44 1.86 4.98
CA ILE A 51 -4.96 2.40 3.71
C ILE A 51 -5.48 3.82 3.90
N ARG A 52 -5.48 4.63 2.84
CA ARG A 52 -5.85 6.06 2.90
C ARG A 52 -7.12 6.34 2.11
N LEU A 53 -8.28 6.25 2.76
CA LEU A 53 -9.57 6.45 2.11
C LEU A 53 -10.10 7.87 2.33
N GLY A 54 -10.30 8.60 1.23
CA GLY A 54 -10.85 9.95 1.22
C GLY A 54 -12.17 9.96 0.47
N SER A 55 -12.10 10.00 -0.87
CA SER A 55 -13.30 10.05 -1.72
C SER A 55 -14.19 8.81 -1.62
N LYS A 56 -13.65 7.66 -1.20
CA LYS A 56 -14.46 6.46 -0.89
C LYS A 56 -15.32 6.61 0.37
N ILE A 57 -14.89 7.43 1.34
CA ILE A 57 -15.64 7.68 2.58
C ILE A 57 -16.51 8.93 2.42
N PHE A 58 -15.93 10.03 1.93
CA PHE A 58 -16.55 11.36 1.93
C PHE A 58 -17.14 11.79 0.58
N GLY A 59 -17.00 10.98 -0.47
CA GLY A 59 -17.45 11.33 -1.81
C GLY A 59 -16.53 12.33 -2.52
N LYS A 60 -17.01 12.89 -3.64
CA LYS A 60 -16.28 13.92 -4.40
C LYS A 60 -16.34 15.26 -3.65
N ARG A 61 -15.29 16.07 -3.81
CA ARG A 61 -15.29 17.45 -3.31
C ARG A 61 -16.32 18.27 -4.11
N GLN A 62 -17.04 19.14 -3.41
CA GLN A 62 -17.90 20.17 -4.00
C GLN A 62 -17.07 21.42 -4.31
#